data_AF-A0A5K1BB61-F1
#
_entry.id   AF-A0A5K1BB61-F1
#
_cell.length_a   1.000
_cell.length_b   1.000
_cell.length_c   1.000
_cell.angle_alpha   90.00
_cell.angle_beta   90.00
_cell.angle_gamma   90.00
#
_symmetry.space_group_name_H-M   'P 1'
#
loop_
_entity.id
_entity.type
_entity.pdbx_description
1 polymer ?
#
loop_
_entity_poly.entity_id
_entity_poly.type
_entity_poly.pdbx_seq_one_letter_code
_entity_poly.pdbx_strand_id
1 'polypeptide(L)'
;LLGFMVSQKGIEMDPSKAKAIIEMSPPTNLKELRSLQGRIQSIRRFISNLAMRCEPFNHLLRKESNLNGGMNVKPHSKRSR
;
A
#
# COMPACT_ATOMS: atom_id res chain seq x y z
N LEU A 1 -15.11 -11.33 9.46
CA LEU A 1 -15.32 -9.87 9.57
C LEU A 1 -14.38 -9.16 8.59
N LEU A 2 -14.85 -8.16 7.84
CA LEU A 2 -14.07 -7.44 6.80
C LEU A 2 -12.96 -6.53 7.37
N GLY A 3 -12.86 -6.43 8.70
CA GLY A 3 -11.82 -5.69 9.42
C GLY A 3 -11.93 -4.17 9.25
N PHE A 4 -13.16 -3.65 9.24
CA PHE A 4 -13.47 -2.24 9.24
C PHE A 4 -14.48 -1.95 10.34
N MET A 5 -14.42 -0.74 10.88
CA MET A 5 -15.36 -0.26 11.87
C MET A 5 -16.44 0.58 11.16
N VAL A 6 -17.67 0.54 11.65
CA VAL A 6 -18.76 1.37 11.16
C VAL A 6 -19.11 2.36 12.26
N SER A 7 -19.03 3.64 11.97
CA SER A 7 -19.41 4.74 12.88
C SER A 7 -20.48 5.61 12.23
N GLN A 8 -21.05 6.55 12.99
CA GLN A 8 -21.95 7.57 12.44
C GLN A 8 -21.28 8.43 11.34
N LYS A 9 -19.95 8.49 11.31
CA LYS A 9 -19.17 9.22 10.30
C LYS A 9 -18.86 8.37 9.06
N GLY A 10 -19.25 7.09 9.05
CA GLY A 10 -19.08 6.16 7.95
C GLY A 10 -18.20 4.97 8.28
N ILE A 11 -17.48 4.46 7.27
CA ILE A 11 -16.55 3.32 7.45
C ILE A 11 -15.21 3.85 7.92
N GLU A 12 -14.78 3.41 9.09
CA GLU A 12 -13.51 3.76 9.71
C GLU A 12 -12.52 2.58 9.64
N MET A 13 -11.23 2.94 9.62
CA MET A 13 -10.15 1.96 9.75
C MET A 13 -10.00 1.58 11.22
N ASP A 14 -9.91 0.29 11.50
CA ASP A 14 -9.49 -0.20 12.82
C ASP A 14 -8.09 0.34 13.16
N PRO A 15 -7.92 1.13 14.24
CA PRO A 15 -6.64 1.68 14.67
C PRO A 15 -5.57 0.59 14.87
N SER A 16 -5.98 -0.61 15.24
CA SER A 16 -5.09 -1.76 15.45
C SER A 16 -4.36 -2.14 14.15
N LYS A 17 -5.02 -1.99 12.99
CA LYS A 17 -4.40 -2.27 11.68
C LYS A 17 -3.34 -1.24 11.32
N ALA A 18 -3.57 0.03 11.61
CA ALA A 18 -2.59 1.09 11.40
C ALA A 18 -1.40 0.92 12.35
N LYS A 19 -1.68 0.65 13.63
CA LYS A 19 -0.66 0.40 14.65
C LYS A 19 0.23 -0.79 14.28
N ALA A 20 -0.37 -1.90 13.84
CA ALA A 20 0.38 -3.06 13.38
C ALA A 20 1.29 -2.76 12.18
N ILE A 21 0.95 -1.80 11.30
CA ILE A 21 1.84 -1.41 10.20
C ILE A 21 2.98 -0.53 10.69
N ILE A 22 2.71 0.38 11.63
CA ILE A 22 3.71 1.29 12.21
C ILE A 22 4.73 0.53 13.07
N GLU A 23 4.27 -0.49 13.81
CA GLU A 23 5.12 -1.28 14.72
C GLU A 23 5.91 -2.38 14.00
N MET A 24 5.68 -2.62 12.71
CA MET A 24 6.49 -3.57 11.96
C MET A 24 7.93 -3.08 11.85
N SER A 25 8.86 -4.02 12.01
CA SER A 25 10.26 -3.79 11.69
C SER A 25 10.42 -3.44 10.20
N PRO A 26 11.42 -2.61 9.85
CA PRO A 26 11.74 -2.34 8.45
C PRO A 26 11.95 -3.65 7.68
N PRO A 27 11.35 -3.80 6.48
CA PRO A 27 11.50 -5.01 5.68
C PRO A 27 12.97 -5.18 5.29
N THR A 28 13.50 -6.36 5.55
CA THR A 28 14.90 -6.71 5.26
C THR A 28 15.05 -7.41 3.91
N ASN A 29 13.95 -7.93 3.37
CA ASN A 29 13.92 -8.67 2.11
C ASN A 29 12.68 -8.35 1.26
N LEU A 30 12.70 -8.78 0.01
CA LEU A 30 11.63 -8.53 -0.96
C LEU A 30 10.30 -9.19 -0.59
N LYS A 31 10.33 -10.35 0.08
CA LYS A 31 9.12 -11.05 0.51
C LYS A 31 8.39 -10.23 1.58
N GLU A 32 9.14 -9.70 2.54
CA GLU A 32 8.64 -8.77 3.56
C GLU A 32 8.16 -7.47 2.92
N LEU A 33 8.89 -6.93 1.95
CA LEU A 33 8.48 -5.72 1.23
C LEU A 33 7.14 -5.91 0.48
N ARG A 34 6.95 -7.04 -0.20
CA ARG A 34 5.68 -7.40 -0.86
C ARG A 34 4.54 -7.59 0.16
N SER A 35 4.84 -8.24 1.30
CA SER A 35 3.89 -8.41 2.40
C SER A 35 3.44 -7.07 2.98
N LEU A 36 4.38 -6.17 3.27
CA LEU A 36 4.13 -4.80 3.70
C LEU A 36 3.24 -4.06 2.70
N GLN A 37 3.57 -4.16 1.42
CA GLN A 37 2.79 -3.51 0.35
C GLN A 37 1.35 -4.03 0.28
N GLY A 38 1.14 -5.34 0.47
CA GLY A 38 -0.20 -5.93 0.59
C GLY A 38 -0.99 -5.40 1.79
N ARG A 39 -0.35 -5.27 2.96
CA ARG A 39 -0.95 -4.68 4.17
C ARG A 39 -1.34 -3.21 3.94
N ILE A 40 -0.44 -2.42 3.35
CA ILE A 40 -0.70 -1.02 2.98
C ILE A 40 -1.87 -0.93 2.00
N GLN A 41 -1.92 -1.80 0.98
CA GLN A 41 -2.99 -1.78 -0.01
C GLN A 41 -4.37 -2.07 0.62
N SER A 42 -4.42 -2.88 1.68
CA SER A 42 -5.67 -3.18 2.41
C SER A 42 -6.31 -1.94 3.05
N ILE A 43 -5.51 -0.90 3.33
CA ILE A 43 -5.94 0.37 3.94
C ILE A 43 -5.85 1.56 2.98
N ARG A 44 -5.58 1.32 1.68
CA ARG A 44 -5.34 2.36 0.68
C ARG A 44 -6.38 3.47 0.64
N ARG A 45 -7.66 3.15 0.85
CA ARG A 45 -8.75 4.13 0.79
C ARG A 45 -8.70 5.19 1.90
N PHE A 46 -7.93 4.95 2.96
CA PHE A 46 -7.76 5.85 4.09
C PHE A 46 -6.48 6.69 3.99
N ILE A 47 -5.61 6.44 3.00
CA ILE A 47 -4.31 7.12 2.85
C ILE A 47 -4.35 7.99 1.59
N SER A 48 -4.26 9.30 1.77
CA SER A 48 -4.11 10.24 0.66
C SER A 48 -2.76 10.10 -0.01
N ASN A 49 -2.76 10.21 -1.35
CA ASN A 49 -1.56 10.16 -2.19
C ASN A 49 -0.69 8.91 -1.98
N LEU A 50 -1.30 7.76 -1.66
CA LEU A 50 -0.57 6.53 -1.38
C LEU A 50 0.42 6.16 -2.49
N ALA A 51 0.03 6.31 -3.76
CA ALA A 51 0.87 5.96 -4.90
C ALA A 51 2.20 6.72 -4.91
N MET A 52 2.18 8.00 -4.55
CA MET A 52 3.37 8.84 -4.44
C MET A 52 4.22 8.44 -3.22
N ARG A 53 3.57 8.19 -2.07
CA ARG A 53 4.26 7.78 -0.84
C ARG A 53 4.93 6.40 -0.96
N CYS A 54 4.36 5.50 -1.77
CA CYS A 54 4.90 4.15 -2.00
C CYS A 54 5.79 4.04 -3.24
N GLU A 55 6.09 5.14 -3.93
CA GLU A 55 6.96 5.14 -5.11
C GLU A 55 8.33 4.50 -4.85
N PRO A 56 9.04 4.80 -3.74
CA PRO A 56 10.35 4.19 -3.47
C PRO A 56 10.27 2.65 -3.38
N PHE A 57 9.23 2.13 -2.72
CA PHE A 57 9.00 0.68 -2.62
C PHE A 57 8.69 0.06 -3.98
N ASN A 58 7.90 0.76 -4.81
CA ASN A 58 7.60 0.29 -6.16
C ASN A 58 8.86 0.24 -7.03
N HIS A 59 9.78 1.19 -6.89
CA HIS A 59 11.05 1.18 -7.62
C HIS A 59 11.91 -0.03 -7.21
N LEU A 60 12.03 -0.29 -5.90
CA LEU A 60 12.76 -1.45 -5.37
C LEU A 60 12.19 -2.78 -5.90
N LEU A 61 10.87 -2.91 -5.95
CA LEU A 61 10.22 -4.12 -6.48
C LEU A 61 10.36 -4.26 -8.00
N ARG A 62 10.40 -3.14 -8.72
CA ARG A 62 10.58 -3.14 -10.18
C ARG A 62 11.97 -3.56 -10.61
N LYS A 63 13.00 -3.09 -9.90
CA LYS A 63 14.41 -3.40 -10.19
C LYS A 63 14.65 -4.91 -10.26
N GLU A 64 13.94 -5.67 -9.44
CA GLU A 64 13.97 -7.14 -9.40
C GLU A 64 13.09 -7.79 -10.48
N SER A 65 11.94 -7.19 -10.80
CA SER A 65 11.04 -7.71 -11.85
C SER A 65 11.55 -7.57 -13.28
N ASN A 66 12.61 -6.78 -13.52
CA ASN A 66 13.29 -6.74 -14.82
C ASN A 66 13.98 -8.07 -15.18
N LEU A 67 13.99 -9.05 -14.27
CA LEU A 67 14.42 -10.42 -14.56
C LEU A 67 13.27 -11.33 -15.06
N ASN A 68 11.99 -10.92 -14.96
CA ASN A 68 10.84 -11.70 -15.44
C ASN A 68 9.60 -10.80 -15.65
N GLY A 69 9.47 -10.22 -16.84
CA GLY A 69 8.19 -9.90 -17.50
C GLY A 69 7.16 -9.00 -16.77
N GLY A 70 7.22 -7.70 -17.08
CA GLY A 70 6.06 -6.87 -17.46
C GLY A 70 4.88 -6.68 -16.48
N MET A 71 4.84 -5.52 -15.82
CA MET A 71 3.57 -4.82 -15.54
C MET A 71 3.72 -3.31 -15.82
N ASN A 72 3.30 -2.91 -17.02
CA ASN A 72 3.08 -1.52 -17.41
C ASN A 72 1.91 -0.96 -16.59
N VAL A 73 2.20 -0.37 -15.43
CA VAL A 73 1.25 0.54 -14.79
C VAL A 73 1.33 1.87 -15.52
N LYS A 74 0.38 2.09 -16.44
CA LYS A 74 0.20 3.37 -17.11
C LYS A 74 0.19 4.50 -16.06
N PRO A 75 0.90 5.61 -16.29
CA PRO A 75 0.85 6.75 -15.39
C PRO A 75 -0.60 7.19 -15.24
N HIS A 76 -1.01 7.42 -13.99
CA HIS A 76 -2.35 7.90 -13.66
C HIS A 76 -2.64 9.17 -14.47
N SER A 77 -3.62 9.07 -15.38
CA SER A 77 -4.24 10.22 -16.02
C SER A 77 -4.63 11.23 -14.94
N LYS A 78 -4.24 12.50 -15.12
CA LYS A 78 -4.69 13.59 -14.26
C LYS A 78 -6.21 13.63 -14.32
N ARG A 79 -6.87 13.32 -13.22
CA ARG A 79 -8.31 13.53 -13.07
C ARG A 79 -8.52 15.05 -13.00
N SER A 80 -8.79 15.63 -14.16
CA SER A 80 -9.23 17.02 -14.30
C SER A 80 -10.66 17.13 -13.77
N ARG A 81 -10.85 18.15 -12.92
CA ARG A 81 -12.08 18.79 -12.40
C ARG A 81 -13.37 17.99 -12.43
#